data_AF-A0A7G2RQV5-F1
#
_entry.id   AF-A0A7G2RQV5-F1
#
_cell.length_a   1.000
_cell.length_b   1.000
_cell.length_c   1.000
_cell.angle_alpha   90.00
_cell.angle_beta   90.00
_cell.angle_gamma   90.00
#
_symmetry.space_group_name_H-M   'P 1'
#
loop_
_entity.id
_entity.type
_entity.pdbx_description
1 polymer ?
#
loop_
_entity_poly.entity_id
_entity_poly.type
_entity_poly.pdbx_seq_one_letter_code
_entity_poly.pdbx_strand_id
1 'polypeptide(L)'
;MALGFVNENGGDGSAIVPILKYDTRGGYIIKVDRHQDEGGTWVKDESELEYPVKVAMDLENIKVGWLGFVGGAPDFHLVNIGEPMPARPSPDHNQGFQVKLCNKELGLRELSSGAKTMTVPFNDLHNAYEAQKADNESKVPVVEFTGSERYKVNTPNGELTFKKPVMVISGWVDRPTTLDGAAAPQEPAPTVSAPAMEAVATSAAPVEGSDLF
;
A
#
# COMPACT_ATOMS: atom_id res chain seq x y z
N MET A 1 -45.88 14.88 -13.82
CA MET A 1 -44.62 15.43 -13.25
C MET A 1 -44.18 14.48 -12.15
N ALA A 2 -43.34 13.49 -12.49
CA ALA A 2 -42.79 12.56 -11.51
C ALA A 2 -41.49 13.15 -10.99
N LEU A 3 -41.38 13.30 -9.67
CA LEU A 3 -40.16 13.74 -8.99
C LEU A 3 -39.10 12.66 -9.21
N GLY A 4 -38.17 12.93 -10.12
CA GLY A 4 -37.09 12.04 -10.53
C GLY A 4 -36.07 11.84 -9.40
N PHE A 5 -36.44 11.05 -8.41
CA PHE A 5 -35.49 10.51 -7.45
C PHE A 5 -34.70 9.40 -8.14
N VAL A 6 -33.49 9.73 -8.57
CA VAL A 6 -32.45 8.73 -8.77
C VAL A 6 -32.04 8.29 -7.36
N ASN A 7 -32.35 7.04 -7.01
CA ASN A 7 -31.69 6.40 -5.87
C ASN A 7 -30.21 6.30 -6.23
N GLU A 8 -29.42 7.29 -5.85
CA GLU A 8 -27.97 7.18 -5.75
C GLU A 8 -27.66 6.25 -4.58
N ASN A 9 -27.86 4.94 -4.80
CA ASN A 9 -27.27 3.90 -3.98
C ASN A 9 -25.77 3.71 -4.33
N GLY A 10 -25.15 4.74 -4.91
CA GLY A 10 -23.71 4.90 -4.97
C GLY A 10 -23.31 5.77 -3.80
N GLY A 11 -23.15 5.15 -2.62
CA GLY A 11 -22.19 5.73 -1.70
C GLY A 11 -20.88 5.76 -2.46
N ASP A 12 -20.47 6.95 -2.90
CA ASP A 12 -19.13 7.26 -3.37
C ASP A 12 -18.19 6.85 -2.25
N GLY A 13 -17.83 5.57 -2.25
CA GLY A 13 -16.88 4.98 -1.35
C GLY A 13 -15.54 5.56 -1.78
N SER A 14 -15.26 6.76 -1.26
CA SER A 14 -13.96 7.44 -1.28
C SER A 14 -12.89 6.39 -1.51
N ALA A 15 -12.21 6.44 -2.66
CA ALA A 15 -11.23 5.45 -3.06
C ALA A 15 -10.21 5.25 -1.93
N ILE A 16 -10.43 4.25 -1.09
CA ILE A 16 -9.57 3.96 0.04
C ILE A 16 -8.27 3.46 -0.58
N VAL A 17 -7.23 4.28 -0.50
CA VAL A 17 -5.90 3.91 -0.95
C VAL A 17 -5.55 2.57 -0.27
N PRO A 18 -5.21 1.53 -1.04
CA PRO A 18 -4.90 0.24 -0.44
C PRO A 18 -3.74 0.37 0.56
N ILE A 19 -3.74 -0.45 1.61
CA ILE A 19 -2.81 -0.25 2.74
C ILE A 19 -1.77 -1.36 2.82
N LEU A 20 -0.62 -1.03 3.39
CA LEU A 20 0.29 -2.01 3.97
C LEU A 20 0.12 -2.02 5.48
N LYS A 21 0.12 -3.21 6.07
CA LYS A 21 0.21 -3.43 7.51
C LYS A 21 1.54 -4.11 7.84
N TYR A 22 1.97 -3.97 9.07
CA TYR A 22 3.11 -4.71 9.59
C TYR A 22 2.65 -5.51 10.81
N ASP A 23 2.82 -6.83 10.76
CA ASP A 23 2.52 -7.68 11.90
C ASP A 23 3.71 -7.70 12.86
N THR A 24 3.50 -7.15 14.05
CA THR A 24 4.57 -6.99 15.05
C THR A 24 4.92 -8.28 15.79
N ARG A 25 4.14 -9.36 15.64
CA ARG A 25 4.43 -10.66 16.26
C ARG A 25 5.19 -11.56 15.29
N GLY A 26 4.69 -11.68 14.07
CA GLY A 26 5.24 -12.43 12.95
C GLY A 26 6.44 -11.75 12.31
N GLY A 27 6.45 -10.42 12.27
CA GLY A 27 7.55 -9.59 11.77
C GLY A 27 7.59 -9.48 10.25
N TYR A 28 6.44 -9.49 9.61
CA TYR A 28 6.27 -9.44 8.16
C TYR A 28 5.31 -8.33 7.76
N ILE A 29 5.41 -7.93 6.49
CA ILE A 29 4.54 -6.94 5.88
C ILE A 29 3.36 -7.66 5.25
N ILE A 30 2.15 -7.17 5.52
CA ILE A 30 0.91 -7.67 4.94
C ILE A 30 0.43 -6.62 3.95
N LYS A 31 0.30 -6.99 2.67
CA LYS A 31 -0.46 -6.19 1.72
C LYS A 31 -1.96 -6.42 1.94
N VAL A 32 -2.73 -5.34 1.96
CA VAL A 32 -4.19 -5.41 2.11
C VAL A 32 -4.82 -4.81 0.87
N ASP A 33 -5.39 -5.71 0.07
CA ASP A 33 -6.18 -5.42 -1.11
C ASP A 33 -7.68 -5.54 -0.79
N ARG A 34 -8.51 -5.01 -1.67
CA ARG A 34 -9.97 -5.21 -1.60
C ARG A 34 -10.50 -5.50 -2.99
N HIS A 35 -11.40 -6.47 -3.07
CA HIS A 35 -12.13 -6.79 -4.29
C HIS A 35 -13.61 -6.95 -3.96
N GLN A 36 -14.47 -6.77 -4.96
CA GLN A 36 -15.89 -7.10 -4.81
C GLN A 36 -16.10 -8.57 -5.13
N ASP A 37 -16.85 -9.26 -4.28
CA ASP A 37 -17.33 -10.61 -4.59
C ASP A 37 -18.48 -10.58 -5.61
N GLU A 38 -18.96 -11.76 -6.02
CA GLU A 38 -20.10 -11.90 -6.95
C GLU A 38 -21.38 -11.19 -6.45
N GLY A 39 -21.49 -10.91 -5.15
CA GLY A 39 -22.59 -10.19 -4.52
C GLY A 39 -22.37 -8.68 -4.40
N GLY A 40 -21.27 -8.13 -4.92
CA GLY A 40 -20.92 -6.71 -4.83
C GLY A 40 -20.40 -6.27 -3.46
N THR A 41 -20.14 -7.21 -2.55
CA THR A 41 -19.61 -6.93 -1.21
C THR A 41 -18.10 -6.77 -1.27
N TRP A 42 -17.57 -5.70 -0.67
CA TRP A 42 -16.12 -5.47 -0.59
C TRP A 42 -15.45 -6.41 0.40
N VAL A 43 -14.76 -7.41 -0.11
CA VAL A 43 -13.96 -8.37 0.66
C VAL A 43 -12.51 -7.88 0.75
N LYS A 44 -11.87 -8.08 1.90
CA LYS A 44 -10.43 -7.81 2.09
C LYS A 44 -9.63 -9.03 1.68
N ASP A 45 -8.57 -8.81 0.92
CA ASP A 45 -7.56 -9.81 0.60
C ASP A 45 -6.25 -9.40 1.29
N GLU A 46 -5.75 -10.25 2.17
CA GLU A 46 -4.54 -10.01 2.94
C GLU A 46 -3.49 -11.06 2.55
N SER A 47 -2.33 -10.61 2.08
CA SER A 47 -1.22 -11.52 1.80
C SER A 47 0.09 -10.99 2.38
N GLU A 48 0.93 -11.93 2.82
CA GLU A 48 2.27 -11.63 3.29
C GLU A 48 3.18 -11.27 2.09
N LEU A 49 4.08 -10.31 2.29
CA LEU A 49 5.16 -10.00 1.36
C LEU A 49 6.46 -10.66 1.82
N GLU A 50 7.13 -11.34 0.90
CA GLU A 50 8.45 -11.91 1.16
C GLU A 50 9.53 -10.83 1.18
N TYR A 51 10.46 -10.92 2.14
CA TYR A 51 11.61 -10.04 2.18
C TYR A 51 12.69 -10.46 1.15
N PRO A 52 13.45 -9.51 0.60
CA PRO A 52 13.40 -8.07 0.86
C PRO A 52 12.31 -7.34 0.06
N VAL A 53 11.69 -6.31 0.67
CA VAL A 53 10.67 -5.48 0.01
C VAL A 53 11.22 -4.08 -0.24
N LYS A 54 11.27 -3.64 -1.49
CA LYS A 54 11.76 -2.30 -1.89
C LYS A 54 10.60 -1.39 -2.31
N VAL A 55 10.51 -0.21 -1.70
CA VAL A 55 9.47 0.78 -1.99
C VAL A 55 10.04 2.19 -2.02
N ALA A 56 9.60 3.01 -2.97
CA ALA A 56 9.81 4.45 -2.90
C ALA A 56 8.87 5.02 -1.83
N MET A 57 9.41 5.73 -0.84
CA MET A 57 8.65 6.17 0.33
C MET A 57 8.67 7.70 0.46
N ASP A 58 7.49 8.31 0.51
CA ASP A 58 7.31 9.76 0.57
C ASP A 58 7.60 10.32 1.98
N LEU A 59 8.88 10.27 2.38
CA LEU A 59 9.32 10.78 3.68
C LEU A 59 9.26 12.31 3.79
N GLU A 60 9.21 13.03 2.67
CA GLU A 60 9.02 14.48 2.69
C GLU A 60 7.60 14.86 3.14
N ASN A 61 6.58 14.12 2.69
CA ASN A 61 5.19 14.35 3.06
C ASN A 61 4.69 13.33 4.09
N ILE A 62 5.59 12.80 4.92
CA ILE A 62 5.18 11.94 6.03
C ILE A 62 4.30 12.74 6.98
N LYS A 63 3.20 12.14 7.39
CA LYS A 63 2.27 12.75 8.33
C LYS A 63 2.45 12.18 9.71
N VAL A 64 2.38 13.03 10.71
CA VAL A 64 2.49 12.68 12.13
C VAL A 64 1.27 13.22 12.88
N GLY A 65 0.86 12.54 13.94
CA GLY A 65 -0.33 12.94 14.67
C GLY A 65 -0.89 11.86 15.57
N TRP A 66 -2.20 11.85 15.69
CA TRP A 66 -2.97 10.97 16.56
C TRP A 66 -3.75 9.95 15.73
N LEU A 67 -3.57 8.67 16.04
CA LEU A 67 -4.25 7.54 15.43
C LEU A 67 -5.15 6.87 16.48
N GLY A 68 -6.43 6.74 16.17
CA GLY A 68 -7.39 6.05 17.01
C GLY A 68 -8.36 5.22 16.18
N PHE A 69 -9.26 4.52 16.88
CA PHE A 69 -10.41 3.87 16.28
C PHE A 69 -11.67 4.29 17.04
N VAL A 70 -12.59 4.95 16.35
CA VAL A 70 -13.87 5.39 16.92
C VAL A 70 -15.00 4.68 16.17
N GLY A 71 -15.90 4.01 16.91
CA GLY A 71 -17.00 3.26 16.28
C GLY A 71 -16.55 2.10 15.38
N GLY A 72 -15.32 1.60 15.54
CA GLY A 72 -14.73 0.55 14.70
C GLY A 72 -14.10 1.04 13.39
N ALA A 73 -14.09 2.35 13.13
CA ALA A 73 -13.42 2.97 11.99
C ALA A 73 -12.13 3.69 12.42
N PRO A 74 -11.09 3.75 11.57
CA PRO A 74 -9.91 4.57 11.83
C PRO A 74 -10.27 6.05 11.98
N ASP A 75 -9.75 6.69 13.02
CA ASP A 75 -9.89 8.12 13.30
C ASP A 75 -8.51 8.75 13.39
N PHE A 76 -8.10 9.43 12.31
CA PHE A 76 -6.73 9.91 12.12
C PHE A 76 -6.71 11.44 12.10
N HIS A 77 -6.01 12.02 13.07
CA HIS A 77 -5.76 13.46 13.16
C HIS A 77 -4.28 13.70 12.93
N LEU A 78 -3.92 13.93 11.66
CA LEU A 78 -2.54 13.98 11.20
C LEU A 78 -2.22 15.33 10.54
N VAL A 79 -0.99 15.78 10.69
CA VAL A 79 -0.42 16.97 10.04
C VAL A 79 0.88 16.57 9.32
N ASN A 80 1.37 17.36 8.38
CA ASN A 80 2.67 17.07 7.77
C ASN A 80 3.77 17.23 8.82
N ILE A 81 4.86 16.48 8.66
CA ILE A 81 6.00 16.63 9.56
C ILE A 81 6.54 18.07 9.52
N GLY A 82 6.85 18.61 10.70
CA GLY A 82 7.26 20.02 10.86
C GLY A 82 6.11 20.99 11.12
N GLU A 83 4.86 20.61 10.87
CA GLU A 83 3.68 21.39 11.27
C GLU A 83 3.36 21.21 12.77
N PRO A 84 2.67 22.18 13.41
CA PRO A 84 2.26 22.05 14.80
C PRO A 84 1.37 20.81 15.02
N MET A 85 1.75 19.99 16.00
CA MET A 85 1.01 18.78 16.36
C MET A 85 -0.46 19.09 16.69
N PRO A 86 -1.44 18.36 16.13
CA PRO A 86 -2.84 18.61 16.40
C PRO A 86 -3.19 18.32 17.86
N ALA A 87 -4.27 18.94 18.35
CA ALA A 87 -4.82 18.65 19.66
C ALA A 87 -5.22 17.17 19.75
N ARG A 88 -4.89 16.53 20.86
CA ARG A 88 -5.21 15.10 21.07
C ARG A 88 -6.72 14.93 21.19
N PRO A 89 -7.37 14.14 20.32
CA PRO A 89 -8.83 13.99 20.33
C PRO A 89 -9.35 13.28 21.58
N SER A 90 -8.67 12.19 21.97
CA SER A 90 -9.01 11.43 23.18
C SER A 90 -7.81 10.66 23.76
N PRO A 91 -7.90 10.16 25.01
CA PRO A 91 -6.89 9.29 25.60
C PRO A 91 -6.66 7.96 24.86
N ASP A 92 -7.60 7.52 24.03
CA ASP A 92 -7.50 6.29 23.24
C ASP A 92 -6.72 6.48 21.94
N HIS A 93 -6.47 7.73 21.55
CA HIS A 93 -5.64 8.04 20.40
C HIS A 93 -4.16 7.95 20.78
N ASN A 94 -3.43 7.12 20.05
CA ASN A 94 -1.99 6.95 20.18
C ASN A 94 -1.26 7.82 19.17
N GLN A 95 -0.10 8.34 19.56
CA GLN A 95 0.74 9.06 18.61
C GLN A 95 1.30 8.09 17.57
N GLY A 96 1.31 8.50 16.31
CA GLY A 96 1.84 7.69 15.22
C GLY A 96 2.10 8.49 13.95
N PHE A 97 2.30 7.75 12.87
CA PHE A 97 2.57 8.31 11.55
C PHE A 97 1.69 7.67 10.47
N GLN A 98 1.62 8.34 9.33
CA GLN A 98 1.13 7.81 8.06
C GLN A 98 2.10 8.23 6.96
N VAL A 99 2.46 7.30 6.09
CA VAL A 99 3.33 7.56 4.93
C VAL A 99 2.77 6.90 3.69
N LYS A 100 2.95 7.58 2.54
CA LYS A 100 2.69 7.00 1.23
C LYS A 100 3.93 6.32 0.70
N LEU A 101 3.73 5.18 0.06
CA LEU A 101 4.80 4.43 -0.56
C LEU A 101 4.31 3.76 -1.83
N CYS A 102 5.22 3.48 -2.76
CA CYS A 102 4.88 2.75 -3.97
C CYS A 102 6.05 1.94 -4.53
N ASN A 103 5.71 0.90 -5.27
CA ASN A 103 6.61 0.28 -6.24
C ASN A 103 5.77 -0.24 -7.42
N LYS A 104 6.42 -0.83 -8.43
CA LYS A 104 5.72 -1.31 -9.63
C LYS A 104 4.73 -2.45 -9.36
N GLU A 105 4.95 -3.23 -8.32
CA GLU A 105 4.16 -4.44 -8.00
C GLU A 105 2.96 -4.12 -7.09
N LEU A 106 3.18 -3.24 -6.10
CA LEU A 106 2.20 -2.88 -5.08
C LEU A 106 1.31 -1.70 -5.51
N GLY A 107 1.78 -0.87 -6.44
CA GLY A 107 1.16 0.43 -6.73
C GLY A 107 1.26 1.39 -5.56
N LEU A 108 0.38 2.39 -5.52
CA LEU A 108 0.28 3.33 -4.39
C LEU A 108 -0.29 2.61 -3.15
N ARG A 109 0.39 2.74 -2.02
CA ARG A 109 -0.06 2.24 -0.73
C ARG A 109 0.13 3.26 0.37
N GLU A 110 -0.67 3.13 1.42
CA GLU A 110 -0.47 3.83 2.68
C GLU A 110 -0.05 2.88 3.80
N LEU A 111 0.91 3.33 4.61
CA LEU A 111 1.34 2.63 5.82
C LEU A 111 1.19 3.59 7.01
N SER A 112 0.44 3.16 8.02
CA SER A 112 0.25 3.93 9.25
C SER A 112 0.44 3.06 10.47
N SER A 113 1.09 3.59 11.51
CA SER A 113 1.23 2.89 12.78
C SER A 113 1.49 3.83 13.96
N GLY A 114 0.90 3.49 15.11
CA GLY A 114 1.20 4.11 16.41
C GLY A 114 1.96 3.19 17.37
N ALA A 115 2.34 1.98 16.93
CA ALA A 115 3.06 1.04 17.77
C ALA A 115 4.54 1.42 17.87
N LYS A 116 5.14 1.35 19.07
CA LYS A 116 6.57 1.65 19.29
C LYS A 116 7.51 0.82 18.42
N THR A 117 7.13 -0.42 18.12
CA THR A 117 7.85 -1.33 17.22
C THR A 117 7.94 -0.82 15.79
N MET A 118 7.09 0.14 15.39
CA MET A 118 7.11 0.79 14.09
C MET A 118 7.59 2.24 14.19
N THR A 119 7.13 3.01 15.19
CA THR A 119 7.50 4.43 15.30
C THR A 119 8.99 4.63 15.57
N VAL A 120 9.65 3.74 16.31
CA VAL A 120 11.10 3.83 16.55
C VAL A 120 11.91 3.60 15.26
N PRO A 121 11.74 2.49 14.52
CA PRO A 121 12.40 2.31 13.23
C PRO A 121 12.11 3.41 12.20
N PHE A 122 10.88 3.96 12.18
CA PHE A 122 10.53 5.06 11.29
C PHE A 122 11.20 6.38 11.68
N ASN A 123 11.38 6.64 12.98
CA ASN A 123 12.16 7.77 13.45
C ASN A 123 13.63 7.65 13.02
N ASP A 124 14.23 6.47 13.17
CA ASP A 124 15.61 6.20 12.73
C ASP A 124 15.76 6.35 11.20
N LEU A 125 14.79 5.85 10.44
CA LEU A 125 14.71 6.01 8.99
C LEU A 125 14.59 7.48 8.58
N HIS A 126 13.75 8.26 9.27
CA HIS A 126 13.58 9.69 9.00
C HIS A 126 14.87 10.48 9.30
N ASN A 127 15.56 10.18 10.40
CA ASN A 127 16.87 10.77 10.69
C ASN A 127 17.89 10.47 9.58
N ALA A 128 17.91 9.23 9.08
CA ALA A 128 18.78 8.84 7.97
C ALA A 128 18.42 9.57 6.66
N TYR A 129 17.13 9.82 6.44
CA TYR A 129 16.62 10.62 5.32
C TYR A 129 17.05 12.08 5.42
N GLU A 130 16.86 12.74 6.57
CA GLU A 130 17.27 14.14 6.76
C GLU A 130 18.76 14.34 6.54
N ALA A 131 19.60 13.39 6.97
CA ALA A 131 21.04 13.43 6.77
C ALA A 131 21.47 13.35 5.29
N GLN A 132 20.62 12.81 4.41
CA GLN A 132 20.91 12.60 2.99
C GLN A 132 20.05 13.48 2.05
N LYS A 133 19.01 14.13 2.58
CA LYS A 133 18.02 14.88 1.79
C LYS A 133 18.67 16.00 0.96
N ALA A 134 19.64 16.72 1.53
CA ALA A 134 20.31 17.84 0.87
C ALA A 134 21.07 17.42 -0.40
N ASP A 135 21.61 16.19 -0.44
CA ASP A 135 22.33 15.66 -1.60
C ASP A 135 21.38 15.04 -2.65
N ASN A 136 20.08 14.93 -2.33
CA ASN A 136 19.09 14.22 -3.12
C ASN A 136 17.82 15.07 -3.31
N GLU A 137 17.99 16.35 -3.63
CA GLU A 137 16.88 17.27 -3.87
C GLU A 137 15.90 16.73 -4.92
N SER A 138 14.60 16.88 -4.65
CA SER A 138 13.48 16.42 -5.51
C SER A 138 13.39 14.91 -5.75
N LYS A 139 14.20 14.10 -5.03
CA LYS A 139 14.15 12.64 -5.10
C LYS A 139 13.45 12.05 -3.88
N VAL A 140 12.96 10.84 -4.07
CA VAL A 140 12.32 10.05 -3.04
C VAL A 140 13.24 8.88 -2.68
N PRO A 141 13.45 8.59 -1.39
CA PRO A 141 14.27 7.46 -0.97
C PRO A 141 13.58 6.13 -1.30
N VAL A 142 14.38 5.19 -1.81
CA VAL A 142 13.99 3.78 -1.94
C VAL A 142 14.35 3.07 -0.64
N VAL A 143 13.33 2.75 0.13
CA VAL A 143 13.44 2.05 1.40
C VAL A 143 13.34 0.55 1.15
N GLU A 144 14.34 -0.18 1.62
CA GLU A 144 14.36 -1.63 1.61
C GLU A 144 14.06 -2.16 3.01
N PHE A 145 12.97 -2.91 3.13
CA PHE A 145 12.69 -3.75 4.28
C PHE A 145 13.43 -5.08 4.10
N THR A 146 14.46 -5.30 4.89
CA THR A 146 15.34 -6.48 4.75
C THR A 146 14.91 -7.66 5.62
N GLY A 147 14.04 -7.41 6.59
CA GLY A 147 13.57 -8.42 7.53
C GLY A 147 13.04 -7.80 8.81
N SER A 148 13.09 -8.58 9.89
CA SER A 148 12.69 -8.10 11.22
C SER A 148 13.60 -8.61 12.33
N GLU A 149 13.74 -7.80 13.38
CA GLU A 149 14.55 -8.07 14.55
C GLU A 149 13.70 -8.19 15.81
N ARG A 150 14.09 -9.05 16.74
CA ARG A 150 13.39 -9.19 18.03
C ARG A 150 13.48 -7.88 18.82
N TYR A 151 12.33 -7.44 19.31
CA TYR A 151 12.16 -6.25 20.15
C TYR A 151 11.46 -6.63 21.44
N LYS A 152 12.19 -6.57 22.55
CA LYS A 152 11.68 -6.95 23.88
C LYS A 152 11.15 -5.72 24.61
N VAL A 153 9.93 -5.85 25.15
CA VAL A 153 9.29 -4.82 25.97
C VAL A 153 9.05 -5.42 27.35
N ASN A 154 9.68 -4.83 28.37
CA ASN A 154 9.43 -5.19 29.75
C ASN A 154 8.13 -4.54 30.22
N THR A 155 7.18 -5.35 30.66
CA THR A 155 5.94 -4.90 31.29
C THR A 155 5.90 -5.36 32.75
N PRO A 156 5.08 -4.74 33.62
CA PRO A 156 4.89 -5.23 34.99
C PRO A 156 4.45 -6.70 35.08
N ASN A 157 3.85 -7.24 34.01
CA ASN A 157 3.36 -8.62 33.92
C ASN A 157 4.33 -9.58 33.22
N GLY A 158 5.55 -9.14 32.88
CA GLY A 158 6.58 -9.95 32.24
C GLY A 158 7.16 -9.34 30.95
N GLU A 159 8.08 -10.06 30.33
CA GLU A 159 8.72 -9.68 29.07
C GLU A 159 7.82 -10.06 27.88
N LEU A 160 7.44 -9.08 27.07
CA LEU A 160 6.79 -9.30 25.78
C LEU A 160 7.82 -9.21 24.66
N THR A 161 7.80 -10.16 23.75
CA THR A 161 8.66 -10.16 22.56
C THR A 161 7.83 -9.83 21.32
N PHE A 162 8.24 -8.77 20.63
CA PHE A 162 7.75 -8.37 19.32
C PHE A 162 8.89 -8.45 18.30
N LYS A 163 8.59 -8.10 17.06
CA LYS A 163 9.57 -7.94 16.00
C LYS A 163 9.42 -6.55 15.38
N LYS A 164 10.51 -5.79 15.31
CA LYS A 164 10.56 -4.50 14.60
C LYS A 164 11.08 -4.73 13.17
N PRO A 165 10.63 -3.98 12.16
CA PRO A 165 11.20 -4.07 10.82
C PRO A 165 12.64 -3.55 10.81
N VAL A 166 13.48 -4.15 9.96
CA VAL A 166 14.79 -3.62 9.61
C VAL A 166 14.64 -2.90 8.27
N MET A 167 14.92 -1.60 8.27
CA MET A 167 14.77 -0.73 7.11
C MET A 167 16.07 -0.01 6.81
N VAL A 168 16.42 0.10 5.53
CA VAL A 168 17.56 0.87 5.06
C VAL A 168 17.17 1.69 3.83
N ILE A 169 17.74 2.88 3.69
CA ILE A 169 17.67 3.64 2.44
C ILE A 169 18.66 2.98 1.47
N SER A 170 18.13 2.23 0.51
CA SER A 170 18.91 1.46 -0.47
C SER A 170 19.26 2.25 -1.73
N GLY A 171 18.62 3.40 -1.94
CA GLY A 171 18.85 4.27 -3.08
C GLY A 171 17.86 5.43 -3.12
N TRP A 172 17.90 6.19 -4.22
CA TRP A 172 17.06 7.36 -4.45
C TRP A 172 16.55 7.34 -5.88
N VAL A 173 15.29 7.71 -6.07
CA VAL A 173 14.64 7.76 -7.38
C VAL A 173 13.95 9.10 -7.56
N ASP A 174 13.75 9.51 -8.82
CA ASP A 174 12.87 10.64 -9.10
C ASP A 174 11.48 10.35 -8.55
N ARG A 175 10.83 11.37 -7.99
CA ARG A 175 9.51 11.23 -7.36
C ARG A 175 8.50 10.61 -8.34
N PRO A 176 8.00 9.39 -8.10
CA PRO A 176 7.00 8.79 -8.97
C PRO A 176 5.68 9.56 -8.88
N THR A 177 5.06 9.85 -10.02
CA THR A 177 3.73 10.51 -10.09
C THR A 177 2.63 9.73 -9.37
N THR A 178 2.83 8.42 -9.19
CA THR A 178 1.98 7.54 -8.37
C THR A 178 1.83 8.05 -6.93
N LEU A 179 2.84 8.70 -6.35
CA LEU A 179 2.77 9.24 -4.97
C LEU A 179 1.85 10.46 -4.86
N ASP A 180 1.67 11.19 -5.96
CA ASP A 180 0.86 12.42 -6.01
C ASP A 180 -0.65 12.13 -6.14
N GLY A 181 -1.05 10.85 -6.11
CA GLY A 181 -2.46 10.45 -6.09
C GLY A 181 -3.07 10.21 -7.47
N ALA A 182 -2.26 10.13 -8.53
CA ALA A 182 -2.69 9.51 -9.76
C ALA A 182 -2.88 8.01 -9.51
N ALA A 183 -4.12 7.62 -9.20
CA ALA A 183 -4.58 6.25 -9.36
C ALA A 183 -4.09 5.72 -10.70
N ALA A 184 -3.52 4.52 -10.70
CA ALA A 184 -3.28 3.81 -11.95
C ALA A 184 -4.59 3.80 -12.75
N PRO A 185 -4.62 4.27 -14.01
CA PRO A 185 -5.72 3.93 -14.89
C PRO A 185 -5.80 2.41 -15.05
N GLN A 186 -6.97 1.92 -14.65
CA GLN A 186 -7.69 0.69 -14.95
C GLN A 186 -7.08 -0.31 -15.95
N GLU A 187 -7.22 -1.58 -15.54
CA GLU A 187 -7.76 -2.72 -16.29
C GLU A 187 -7.09 -3.11 -17.62
N PRO A 188 -6.67 -4.38 -17.80
CA PRO A 188 -6.18 -4.84 -19.10
C PRO A 188 -7.25 -4.55 -20.15
N ALA A 189 -6.86 -3.79 -21.17
CA ALA A 189 -7.76 -3.42 -22.26
C ALA A 189 -8.47 -4.68 -22.80
N PRO A 190 -9.80 -4.63 -23.01
CA PRO A 190 -10.51 -5.74 -23.62
C PRO A 190 -9.88 -5.99 -24.99
N THR A 191 -9.49 -7.23 -25.24
CA THR A 191 -9.10 -7.65 -26.59
C THR A 191 -10.34 -7.49 -27.45
N VAL A 192 -10.34 -6.42 -28.25
CA VAL A 192 -11.37 -6.15 -29.24
C VAL A 192 -11.42 -7.37 -30.16
N SER A 193 -12.54 -8.10 -30.11
CA SER A 193 -12.87 -9.10 -31.11
C SER A 193 -12.94 -8.39 -32.46
N ALA A 194 -12.02 -8.72 -33.38
CA ALA A 194 -12.15 -8.30 -34.76
C ALA A 194 -13.16 -9.22 -35.46
N PRO A 195 -14.25 -8.70 -36.06
CA PRO A 195 -15.07 -9.48 -36.96
C PRO A 195 -14.57 -9.38 -38.40
N ALA A 196 -14.92 -10.44 -39.14
CA ALA A 196 -14.96 -10.59 -40.58
C ALA A 196 -13.62 -10.80 -41.31
N MET A 197 -13.47 -11.97 -41.93
CA MET A 197 -13.93 -12.11 -43.33
C MET A 197 -14.09 -13.59 -43.70
N GLU A 198 -15.22 -13.90 -44.33
CA GLU A 198 -15.47 -15.16 -45.05
C GLU A 198 -14.33 -15.45 -46.04
N ALA A 199 -13.86 -16.69 -46.05
CA ALA A 199 -13.24 -17.29 -47.23
C ALA A 199 -14.00 -18.58 -47.55
N VAL A 200 -14.96 -18.46 -48.47
CA VAL A 200 -15.60 -19.59 -49.14
C VAL A 200 -14.58 -20.25 -50.08
N ALA A 201 -14.38 -21.54 -49.85
CA ALA A 201 -13.98 -22.64 -50.74
C ALA A 201 -13.10 -22.35 -51.99
N THR A 202 -12.00 -23.11 -52.16
CA THR A 202 -12.06 -24.40 -52.88
C THR A 202 -10.68 -25.07 -53.05
N SER A 203 -10.72 -26.40 -53.10
CA SER A 203 -9.82 -27.33 -53.80
C SER A 203 -8.42 -27.63 -53.25
N ALA A 204 -8.29 -28.80 -52.62
CA ALA A 204 -7.63 -30.00 -53.19
C ALA A 204 -6.92 -30.83 -52.10
N ALA A 205 -7.42 -32.05 -51.88
CA ALA A 205 -6.66 -33.18 -51.35
C ALA A 205 -6.01 -33.95 -52.53
N PRO A 206 -5.21 -35.02 -52.36
CA PRO A 206 -4.67 -35.68 -51.13
C PRO A 206 -3.10 -35.76 -51.21
N VAL A 207 -2.30 -36.30 -50.29
CA VAL A 207 -2.13 -37.70 -49.86
C VAL A 207 -1.03 -37.82 -48.79
N GLU A 208 -1.20 -38.83 -47.94
CA GLU A 208 -0.21 -39.73 -47.30
C GLU A 208 1.03 -39.21 -46.55
N GLY A 209 1.13 -39.69 -45.31
CA GLY A 209 2.37 -39.79 -44.54
C GLY A 209 2.15 -40.77 -43.39
N SER A 210 2.36 -42.05 -43.66
CA SER A 210 2.61 -43.07 -42.64
C SER A 210 3.95 -42.81 -41.93
N ASP A 211 4.15 -43.53 -40.82
CA ASP A 211 5.41 -43.80 -40.11
C ASP A 211 5.94 -42.67 -39.19
N LEU A 212 5.84 -42.87 -37.86
CA LEU A 212 6.85 -43.54 -37.02
C LEU A 212 8.18 -42.78 -37.02
N PHE A 213 8.38 -41.89 -36.03
CA PHE A 213 9.41 -41.93 -34.98
C PHE A 213 9.08 -40.89 -33.90
#